data_AF-A0A0K8TAM5-F1
#
_entry.id   AF-A0A0K8TAM5-F1
#
_cell.length_a   1.000
_cell.length_b   1.000
_cell.length_c   1.000
_cell.angle_alpha   90.00
_cell.angle_beta   90.00
_cell.angle_gamma   90.00
#
_symmetry.space_group_name_H-M   'P 1'
#
loop_
_entity.id
_entity.type
_entity.pdbx_description
1 polymer ?
#
loop_
_entity_poly.entity_id
_entity_poly.type
_entity_poly.pdbx_seq_one_letter_code
_entity_poly.pdbx_strand_id
1 'polypeptide(L)'
;PLKDFTFFHSGCFKCAVCGTKLTLKTYYNNQHRQEDKEVYCSGHVPKIGPGHLDGSSVGIRSALNVPKTTNLVNDQIRSQNGTAVVAPPQLVYQYGRFDASALHIAHALRATELHRSYNKPREKPIEYYLDKDEQTRLEMKHRKEEDDLYRKFMRQREEEDKRMKDEIRDEWEKELERLTSRFEREMTSKRKRPEDTKVLTLRLQQERDDLEKNMTIRRDRKKESLTRKLLEHERAATAALVEKQSREMLELINEKRSAYMMAESIYLEPPGLEEVTAPYPSQAPSPAPPALAKYHIYSHPNEFAYIDEIAISVAQEDQKTFTDLVRQLVGRCGSDIEKARTIFRWITVKNLNTMQFDENLRGDTPMGLLRGIKHGTESYHVLFKRLCSYAGLHCVVIKGYSKSAGYQPGVSFEDNRFRNSWNAVYVAGAWRFVQCNWGARHLVNAKEVPKAGAKLAKTDSLRYEYDDHYFLTDPREFIYEFFPLQSEWQ
;
A
#
# COMPACT_ATOMS: atom_id res chain seq x y z
N PRO A 1 10.71 14.39 -30.10
CA PRO A 1 12.03 14.01 -29.52
C PRO A 1 12.90 15.25 -29.32
N LEU A 2 13.47 15.42 -28.12
CA LEU A 2 14.50 16.41 -27.87
C LEU A 2 15.86 15.94 -28.45
N LYS A 3 16.87 16.82 -28.50
CA LYS A 3 18.19 16.56 -29.12
C LYS A 3 18.96 15.37 -28.52
N ASP A 4 18.55 14.93 -27.34
CA ASP A 4 19.10 13.85 -26.50
C ASP A 4 18.19 12.61 -26.44
N PHE A 5 17.19 12.51 -27.31
CA PHE A 5 16.23 11.39 -27.38
C PHE A 5 15.39 11.18 -26.11
N THR A 6 15.31 12.17 -25.22
CA THR A 6 14.40 12.16 -24.07
C THR A 6 12.96 12.43 -24.53
N PHE A 7 12.01 11.69 -23.93
CA PHE A 7 10.59 11.77 -24.22
C PHE A 7 9.86 12.35 -23.02
N PHE A 8 9.15 13.45 -23.24
CA PHE A 8 8.32 14.09 -22.22
C PHE A 8 6.84 13.81 -22.52
N HIS A 9 6.08 13.44 -21.49
CA HIS A 9 4.61 13.42 -21.59
C HIS A 9 4.09 14.84 -21.84
N SER A 10 3.02 14.97 -22.62
CA SER A 10 2.41 16.27 -22.96
C SER A 10 1.94 17.07 -21.75
N GLY A 11 1.68 16.41 -20.61
CA GLY A 11 1.38 17.04 -19.32
C GLY A 11 2.60 17.43 -18.48
N CYS A 12 3.76 16.81 -18.76
CA CYS A 12 5.02 17.02 -18.05
C CYS A 12 5.99 17.94 -18.80
N PHE A 13 5.64 18.34 -20.02
CA PHE A 13 6.45 19.27 -20.81
C PHE A 13 6.21 20.72 -20.37
N LYS A 14 6.79 21.09 -19.23
CA LYS A 14 6.61 22.38 -18.55
C LYS A 14 7.97 22.96 -18.16
N CYS A 15 8.05 24.28 -18.06
CA CYS A 15 9.25 24.94 -17.57
C CYS A 15 9.53 24.52 -16.12
N ALA A 16 10.76 24.05 -15.84
CA ALA A 16 11.17 23.61 -14.51
C ALA A 16 11.04 24.69 -13.40
N VAL A 17 11.07 25.98 -13.78
CA VAL A 17 11.02 27.10 -12.83
C VAL A 17 9.59 27.57 -12.58
N CYS A 18 8.81 27.81 -13.64
CA CYS A 18 7.50 28.46 -13.51
C CYS A 18 6.31 27.55 -13.86
N GLY A 19 6.55 26.29 -14.23
CA GLY A 19 5.51 25.32 -14.55
C GLY A 19 4.71 25.60 -15.82
N THR A 20 5.06 26.65 -16.59
CA THR A 20 4.38 26.99 -17.84
C THR A 20 4.52 25.86 -18.85
N LYS A 21 3.41 25.43 -19.45
CA LYS A 21 3.39 24.38 -20.47
C LYS A 21 4.17 24.83 -21.71
N LEU A 22 5.12 23.99 -22.14
CA LEU A 22 6.00 24.23 -23.27
C LEU A 22 5.56 23.39 -24.48
N THR A 23 6.11 23.72 -25.64
CA THR A 23 5.95 22.98 -26.91
C THR A 23 7.32 22.82 -27.54
N LEU A 24 7.48 21.94 -28.53
CA LEU A 24 8.76 21.74 -29.22
C LEU A 24 9.33 23.02 -29.87
N LYS A 25 8.53 24.10 -29.97
CA LYS A 25 8.96 25.42 -30.46
C LYS A 25 9.30 26.42 -29.36
N THR A 26 8.83 26.19 -28.13
CA THR A 26 8.90 27.18 -27.04
C THR A 26 9.78 26.74 -25.87
N TYR A 27 10.35 25.53 -25.94
CA TYR A 27 11.28 25.02 -24.94
C TYR A 27 12.73 25.40 -25.25
N TYR A 28 13.51 25.53 -24.21
CA TYR A 28 14.95 25.81 -24.25
C TYR A 28 15.65 24.90 -23.24
N ASN A 29 16.83 24.40 -23.58
CA ASN A 29 17.66 23.61 -22.68
C ASN A 29 18.75 24.47 -22.08
N ASN A 30 19.22 24.10 -20.89
CA ASN A 30 20.39 24.73 -20.29
C ASN A 30 21.63 24.47 -21.16
N GLN A 31 22.22 25.52 -21.71
CA GLN A 31 23.39 25.40 -22.59
C GLN A 31 24.71 25.30 -21.81
N HIS A 32 24.67 25.42 -20.48
CA HIS A 32 25.87 25.56 -19.64
C HIS A 32 26.21 24.28 -18.89
N ARG A 33 25.21 23.41 -18.65
CA ARG A 33 25.40 22.12 -17.99
C ARG A 33 24.77 21.03 -18.84
N GLN A 34 25.58 20.23 -19.52
CA GLN A 34 25.08 19.10 -20.34
C GLN A 34 24.43 17.99 -19.50
N GLU A 35 24.66 17.96 -18.19
CA GLU A 35 24.00 17.06 -17.25
C GLU A 35 22.59 17.51 -16.86
N ASP A 36 22.26 18.79 -17.10
CA ASP A 36 20.94 19.33 -16.80
C ASP A 36 19.96 18.92 -17.90
N LYS A 37 19.08 17.98 -17.56
CA LYS A 37 18.05 17.41 -18.45
C LYS A 37 16.71 18.15 -18.36
N GLU A 38 16.64 19.22 -17.58
CA GLU A 38 15.43 20.01 -17.42
C GLU A 38 15.16 20.92 -18.63
N VAL A 39 13.87 21.25 -18.82
CA VAL A 39 13.42 22.13 -19.90
C VAL A 39 12.88 23.46 -19.37
N TYR A 40 13.24 24.55 -20.04
CA TYR A 40 12.98 25.92 -19.60
C TYR A 40 12.19 26.70 -20.66
N CYS A 41 11.46 27.74 -20.24
CA CYS A 41 10.93 28.75 -21.16
C CYS A 41 12.02 29.78 -21.51
N SER A 42 11.78 30.62 -22.52
CA SER A 42 12.73 31.66 -22.97
C SER A 42 13.15 32.66 -21.88
N GLY A 43 12.29 32.86 -20.87
CA GLY A 43 12.52 33.75 -19.73
C GLY A 43 13.32 33.11 -18.58
N HIS A 44 13.25 31.78 -18.43
CA HIS A 44 13.90 31.06 -17.34
C HIS A 44 15.05 30.16 -17.78
N VAL A 45 15.34 30.09 -19.08
CA VAL A 45 16.53 29.40 -19.56
C VAL A 45 17.77 30.10 -18.98
N PRO A 46 18.66 29.36 -18.30
CA PRO A 46 19.92 29.92 -17.84
C PRO A 46 20.69 30.52 -19.02
N LYS A 47 21.05 31.80 -18.93
CA LYS A 47 21.85 32.53 -19.93
C LYS A 47 23.16 32.97 -19.29
N ILE A 48 24.28 32.74 -19.96
CA ILE A 48 25.55 33.41 -19.65
C ILE A 48 25.36 34.90 -19.93
N GLY A 49 25.31 35.71 -18.87
CA GLY A 49 25.75 37.10 -18.97
C GLY A 49 27.27 37.13 -19.10
N PRO A 50 27.86 38.14 -19.76
CA PRO A 50 29.32 38.22 -19.88
C PRO A 50 29.94 38.40 -18.49
N GLY A 51 30.61 37.36 -18.00
CA GLY A 51 31.53 37.42 -16.86
C GLY A 51 30.89 37.22 -15.49
N HIS A 52 31.45 36.28 -14.73
CA HIS A 52 31.19 36.02 -13.32
C HIS A 52 31.76 37.18 -12.47
N LEU A 53 30.96 37.79 -11.59
CA LEU A 53 31.46 38.66 -10.50
C LEU A 53 30.65 38.40 -9.23
N ASP A 54 31.39 38.40 -8.13
CA ASP A 54 31.09 38.00 -6.76
C ASP A 54 30.28 39.05 -5.98
N GLY A 55 29.83 38.63 -4.80
CA GLY A 55 28.95 39.38 -3.91
C GLY A 55 29.63 40.59 -3.28
N SER A 56 29.81 41.67 -4.03
CA SER A 56 29.70 43.03 -3.52
C SER A 56 29.57 44.03 -4.69
N SER A 57 28.47 44.78 -4.66
CA SER A 57 28.38 46.17 -5.14
C SER A 57 27.97 46.47 -6.61
N VAL A 58 27.01 47.41 -6.65
CA VAL A 58 26.69 48.44 -7.66
C VAL A 58 25.89 48.05 -8.91
N GLY A 59 24.56 48.06 -8.78
CA GLY A 59 23.61 48.05 -9.90
C GLY A 59 22.31 48.82 -9.66
N ILE A 60 22.21 49.67 -8.63
CA ILE A 60 21.15 50.66 -8.50
C ILE A 60 21.44 51.79 -9.50
N ARG A 61 21.07 51.59 -10.77
CA ARG A 61 21.14 52.64 -11.81
C ARG A 61 19.91 52.69 -12.72
N SER A 62 18.73 52.40 -12.15
CA SER A 62 17.44 52.75 -12.76
C SER A 62 16.41 53.35 -11.79
N ALA A 63 16.85 53.81 -10.61
CA ALA A 63 16.01 54.50 -9.63
C ALA A 63 16.43 55.96 -9.37
N LEU A 64 17.11 56.62 -10.32
CA LEU A 64 17.65 57.98 -10.15
C LEU A 64 17.10 59.06 -11.10
N ASN A 65 16.05 58.77 -11.88
CA ASN A 65 15.37 59.80 -12.69
C ASN A 65 13.97 60.13 -12.17
N VAL A 66 13.86 60.47 -10.89
CA VAL A 66 12.69 61.19 -10.35
C VAL A 66 13.20 62.47 -9.67
N PRO A 67 12.75 63.67 -10.08
CA PRO A 67 13.22 64.92 -9.50
C PRO A 67 12.87 65.01 -8.01
N LYS A 68 13.89 65.23 -7.16
CA LYS A 68 13.72 65.54 -5.73
C LYS A 68 13.53 67.05 -5.57
N THR A 69 12.38 67.47 -5.05
CA THR A 69 12.26 68.76 -4.36
C THR A 69 12.66 68.56 -2.90
N THR A 70 13.76 69.19 -2.53
CA THR A 70 14.25 69.33 -1.15
C THR A 70 13.48 70.44 -0.43
N ASN A 71 13.14 70.22 0.84
CA ASN A 71 13.58 71.13 1.91
C ASN A 71 13.60 70.39 3.25
N LEU A 72 14.73 70.57 3.94
CA LEU A 72 15.07 70.13 5.29
C LEU A 72 14.16 70.82 6.32
N VAL A 73 13.98 70.26 7.52
CA VAL A 73 14.56 70.72 8.82
C VAL A 73 14.31 69.64 9.90
N ASN A 74 15.34 69.36 10.70
CA ASN A 74 15.33 68.58 11.95
C ASN A 74 14.47 69.26 13.04
N ASP A 75 13.80 68.51 13.91
CA ASP A 75 13.96 68.75 15.36
C ASP A 75 13.30 67.68 16.25
N GLN A 76 13.93 67.52 17.40
CA GLN A 76 13.66 66.58 18.48
C GLN A 76 12.72 67.20 19.55
N ILE A 77 11.94 66.32 20.20
CA ILE A 77 11.43 66.38 21.60
C ILE A 77 10.07 67.05 21.95
N ARG A 78 9.24 66.22 22.62
CA ARG A 78 8.21 66.44 23.69
C ARG A 78 6.71 66.62 23.40
N SER A 79 5.98 66.06 24.38
CA SER A 79 4.55 65.86 24.58
C SER A 79 3.77 67.13 24.98
N GLN A 80 2.55 67.33 24.46
CA GLN A 80 1.27 67.48 25.18
C GLN A 80 0.11 68.01 24.30
N ASN A 81 -1.07 67.42 24.49
CA ASN A 81 -2.46 67.92 24.41
C ASN A 81 -2.91 69.01 23.40
N GLY A 82 -4.01 68.73 22.69
CA GLY A 82 -5.13 69.69 22.55
C GLY A 82 -5.67 69.99 21.14
N THR A 83 -6.89 69.51 20.88
CA THR A 83 -7.98 70.08 20.04
C THR A 83 -7.92 70.09 18.51
N ALA A 84 -8.89 69.35 17.96
CA ALA A 84 -9.64 69.38 16.69
C ALA A 84 -9.41 70.51 15.65
N VAL A 85 -9.48 70.14 14.36
CA VAL A 85 -10.45 70.62 13.34
C VAL A 85 -10.20 69.98 11.95
N VAL A 86 -11.25 69.33 11.42
CA VAL A 86 -11.73 69.17 10.03
C VAL A 86 -10.89 68.41 8.97
N ALA A 87 -11.55 67.41 8.37
CA ALA A 87 -11.09 66.52 7.29
C ALA A 87 -11.51 66.99 5.88
N PRO A 88 -10.79 66.55 4.82
CA PRO A 88 -11.33 66.37 3.47
C PRO A 88 -11.23 64.88 2.99
N PRO A 89 -11.85 64.51 1.85
CA PRO A 89 -12.66 63.29 1.76
C PRO A 89 -11.94 62.01 1.29
N GLN A 90 -12.65 60.92 1.57
CA GLN A 90 -12.37 59.51 1.31
C GLN A 90 -11.74 59.17 -0.05
N LEU A 91 -10.68 58.35 0.01
CA LEU A 91 -10.39 57.33 -0.99
C LEU A 91 -10.15 56.02 -0.25
N VAL A 92 -11.17 55.16 -0.30
CA VAL A 92 -11.18 53.81 0.26
C VAL A 92 -10.21 52.95 -0.54
N TYR A 93 -9.01 52.70 -0.01
CA TYR A 93 -8.18 51.58 -0.42
C TYR A 93 -8.18 50.54 0.70
N GLN A 94 -9.17 49.67 0.64
CA GLN A 94 -9.34 48.53 1.51
C GLN A 94 -8.27 47.50 1.14
N TYR A 95 -7.14 47.50 1.85
CA TYR A 95 -6.28 46.32 1.87
C TYR A 95 -7.15 45.15 2.35
N GLY A 96 -7.38 44.19 1.46
CA GLY A 96 -8.03 42.94 1.81
C GLY A 96 -7.29 42.34 3.00
N ARG A 97 -7.96 42.25 4.15
CA ARG A 97 -7.52 41.36 5.22
C ARG A 97 -7.45 39.98 4.59
N PHE A 98 -6.24 39.45 4.44
CA PHE A 98 -6.09 38.02 4.23
C PHE A 98 -6.69 37.34 5.45
N ASP A 99 -7.86 36.75 5.27
CA ASP A 99 -8.44 35.87 6.26
C ASP A 99 -7.46 34.71 6.48
N ALA A 100 -7.15 34.42 7.74
CA ALA A 100 -6.34 33.27 8.15
C ALA A 100 -6.92 31.92 7.65
N SER A 101 -8.16 31.93 7.13
CA SER A 101 -8.81 30.82 6.43
C SER A 101 -8.37 30.59 4.97
N ALA A 102 -7.51 31.44 4.38
CA ALA A 102 -7.07 31.26 3.00
C ALA A 102 -6.41 29.87 2.82
N LEU A 103 -7.06 29.00 2.04
CA LEU A 103 -6.73 27.56 1.93
C LEU A 103 -5.24 27.31 1.67
N HIS A 104 -4.58 28.16 0.88
CA HIS A 104 -3.15 28.07 0.58
C HIS A 104 -2.26 28.40 1.79
N ILE A 105 -2.65 29.36 2.63
CA ILE A 105 -1.92 29.73 3.85
C ILE A 105 -2.14 28.64 4.91
N ALA A 106 -3.38 28.17 5.08
CA ALA A 106 -3.71 27.11 6.01
C ALA A 106 -3.07 25.75 5.63
N HIS A 107 -2.91 25.48 4.33
CA HIS A 107 -2.21 24.28 3.82
C HIS A 107 -0.70 24.38 4.06
N ALA A 108 -0.09 25.52 3.74
CA ALA A 108 1.34 25.75 3.98
C ALA A 108 1.70 25.76 5.47
N LEU A 109 0.85 26.33 6.33
CA LEU A 109 1.02 26.30 7.78
C LEU A 109 0.89 24.88 8.33
N ARG A 110 -0.16 24.14 7.93
CA ARG A 110 -0.31 22.72 8.32
C ARG A 110 0.83 21.83 7.79
N ALA A 111 1.32 22.09 6.59
CA ALA A 111 2.49 21.41 6.03
C ALA A 111 3.74 21.68 6.87
N THR A 112 3.95 22.94 7.27
CA THR A 112 5.07 23.33 8.12
C THR A 112 4.95 22.72 9.52
N GLU A 113 3.76 22.67 10.09
CA GLU A 113 3.47 22.08 11.40
C GLU A 113 3.68 20.56 11.41
N LEU A 114 3.15 19.83 10.41
CA LEU A 114 3.37 18.40 10.22
C LEU A 114 4.84 18.06 9.92
N HIS A 115 5.51 18.86 9.09
CA HIS A 115 6.93 18.63 8.81
C HIS A 115 7.79 18.88 10.07
N ARG A 116 7.45 19.90 10.87
CA ARG A 116 8.09 20.12 12.19
C ARG A 116 7.74 19.04 13.22
N SER A 117 6.54 18.46 13.18
CA SER A 117 6.12 17.41 14.12
C SER A 117 6.87 16.10 13.89
N TYR A 118 7.11 15.74 12.64
CA TYR A 118 7.77 14.48 12.26
C TYR A 118 9.30 14.57 12.26
N ASN A 119 9.89 15.76 12.16
CA ASN A 119 11.35 15.96 12.25
C ASN A 119 11.90 15.98 13.69
N LYS A 120 11.06 15.94 14.73
CA LYS A 120 11.53 15.79 16.12
C LYS A 120 11.41 14.33 16.55
N PRO A 121 12.49 13.66 17.01
CA PRO A 121 12.40 12.34 17.62
C PRO A 121 11.60 12.46 18.91
N ARG A 122 10.31 12.12 18.82
CA ARG A 122 9.32 12.39 19.87
C ARG A 122 8.77 11.12 20.50
N GLU A 123 8.66 10.03 19.76
CA GLU A 123 8.06 8.80 20.30
C GLU A 123 9.14 7.90 20.90
N LYS A 124 8.96 7.54 22.17
CA LYS A 124 9.80 6.52 22.80
C LYS A 124 9.59 5.17 22.10
N PRO A 125 10.64 4.35 21.92
CA PRO A 125 10.50 3.01 21.39
C PRO A 125 9.47 2.19 22.17
N ILE A 126 8.83 1.22 21.50
CA ILE A 126 7.78 0.36 22.08
C ILE A 126 8.21 -0.35 23.36
N GLU A 127 9.52 -0.59 23.52
CA GLU A 127 10.13 -1.23 24.69
C GLU A 127 10.00 -0.41 25.98
N TYR A 128 9.80 0.90 25.90
CA TYR A 128 9.68 1.76 27.08
C TYR A 128 8.33 1.65 27.78
N TYR A 129 7.28 1.29 27.04
CA TYR A 129 5.92 1.28 27.56
C TYR A 129 5.22 -0.08 27.47
N LEU A 130 5.64 -0.96 26.56
CA LEU A 130 5.10 -2.31 26.43
C LEU A 130 6.17 -3.36 26.68
N ASP A 131 5.98 -4.10 27.76
CA ASP A 131 6.80 -5.25 28.09
C ASP A 131 6.75 -6.32 26.99
N LYS A 132 7.91 -6.96 26.75
CA LYS A 132 8.04 -7.96 25.69
C LYS A 132 7.24 -9.22 25.99
N ASP A 133 7.21 -9.66 27.24
CA ASP A 133 6.51 -10.89 27.63
C ASP A 133 5.00 -10.71 27.54
N GLU A 134 4.49 -9.51 27.83
CA GLU A 134 3.07 -9.19 27.68
C GLU A 134 2.61 -9.24 26.22
N GLN A 135 3.36 -8.63 25.30
CA GLN A 135 3.09 -8.70 23.87
C GLN A 135 3.17 -10.14 23.36
N THR A 136 4.21 -10.87 23.78
CA THR A 136 4.45 -12.27 23.41
C THR A 136 3.31 -13.18 23.91
N ARG A 137 2.79 -12.93 25.11
CA ARG A 137 1.67 -13.70 25.67
C ARG A 137 0.40 -13.53 24.84
N LEU A 138 0.12 -12.32 24.34
CA LEU A 138 -1.00 -12.08 23.43
C LEU A 138 -0.79 -12.78 22.08
N GLU A 139 0.42 -12.70 21.51
CA GLU A 139 0.78 -13.44 20.30
C GLU A 139 0.59 -14.96 20.47
N MET A 140 0.99 -15.54 21.61
CA MET A 140 0.77 -16.96 21.88
C MET A 140 -0.71 -17.33 21.96
N LYS A 141 -1.57 -16.43 22.46
CA LYS A 141 -3.02 -16.61 22.47
C LYS A 141 -3.57 -16.56 21.03
N HIS A 142 -3.16 -15.57 20.25
CA HIS A 142 -3.54 -15.44 18.83
C HIS A 142 -3.15 -16.69 18.03
N ARG A 143 -1.95 -17.19 18.24
CA ARG A 143 -1.47 -18.45 17.66
C ARG A 143 -2.40 -19.63 17.98
N LYS A 144 -2.80 -19.79 19.24
CA LYS A 144 -3.70 -20.89 19.62
C LYS A 144 -5.05 -20.77 18.90
N GLU A 145 -5.57 -19.55 18.75
CA GLU A 145 -6.81 -19.31 18.01
C GLU A 145 -6.68 -19.66 16.52
N GLU A 146 -5.53 -19.37 15.89
CA GLU A 146 -5.23 -19.77 14.51
C GLU A 146 -5.17 -21.29 14.36
N ASP A 147 -4.42 -21.97 15.24
CA ASP A 147 -4.32 -23.44 15.26
C ASP A 147 -5.71 -24.10 15.39
N ASP A 148 -6.55 -23.59 16.29
CA ASP A 148 -7.91 -24.08 16.49
C ASP A 148 -8.80 -23.83 15.26
N LEU A 149 -8.62 -22.72 14.56
CA LEU A 149 -9.33 -22.42 13.32
C LEU A 149 -8.93 -23.38 12.19
N TYR A 150 -7.64 -23.62 11.97
CA TYR A 150 -7.18 -24.58 10.97
C TYR A 150 -7.64 -26.00 11.27
N ARG A 151 -7.63 -26.43 12.54
CA ARG A 151 -8.20 -27.73 12.94
C ARG A 151 -9.69 -27.83 12.66
N LYS A 152 -10.44 -26.72 12.75
CA LYS A 152 -11.86 -26.68 12.36
C LYS A 152 -12.01 -26.82 10.84
N PHE A 153 -11.19 -26.14 10.04
CA PHE A 153 -11.23 -26.26 8.58
C PHE A 153 -10.93 -27.69 8.11
N MET A 154 -9.91 -28.34 8.69
CA MET A 154 -9.58 -29.72 8.36
C MET A 154 -10.74 -30.67 8.65
N ARG A 155 -11.36 -30.58 9.84
CA ARG A 155 -12.54 -31.37 10.19
C ARG A 155 -13.72 -31.11 9.26
N GLN A 156 -14.01 -29.84 8.97
CA GLN A 156 -15.10 -29.45 8.08
C GLN A 156 -14.90 -30.00 6.65
N ARG A 157 -13.67 -29.97 6.13
CA ARG A 157 -13.34 -30.56 4.82
C ARG A 157 -13.56 -32.07 4.81
N GLU A 158 -13.13 -32.78 5.86
CA GLU A 158 -13.30 -34.22 5.99
C GLU A 158 -14.79 -34.62 6.10
N GLU A 159 -15.55 -33.89 6.91
CA GLU A 159 -16.99 -34.09 7.08
C GLU A 159 -17.76 -33.85 5.77
N GLU A 160 -17.47 -32.76 5.06
CA GLU A 160 -18.13 -32.45 3.79
C GLU A 160 -17.70 -33.39 2.66
N ASP A 161 -16.44 -33.84 2.61
CA ASP A 161 -15.99 -34.87 1.65
C ASP A 161 -16.67 -36.21 1.92
N LYS A 162 -16.81 -36.61 3.19
CA LYS A 162 -17.54 -37.82 3.58
C LYS A 162 -19.02 -37.72 3.19
N ARG A 163 -19.67 -36.63 3.55
CA ARG A 163 -21.07 -36.38 3.21
C ARG A 163 -21.30 -36.40 1.70
N MET A 164 -20.41 -35.79 0.91
CA MET A 164 -20.49 -35.82 -0.54
C MET A 164 -20.35 -37.24 -1.10
N LYS A 165 -19.39 -38.03 -0.57
CA LYS A 165 -19.20 -39.43 -0.99
C LYS A 165 -20.42 -40.28 -0.69
N ASP A 166 -21.01 -40.12 0.49
CA ASP A 166 -22.24 -40.83 0.87
C ASP A 166 -23.42 -40.42 -0.03
N GLU A 167 -23.65 -39.12 -0.27
CA GLU A 167 -24.71 -38.64 -1.17
C GLU A 167 -24.54 -39.17 -2.61
N ILE A 168 -23.31 -39.25 -3.12
CA ILE A 168 -23.04 -39.76 -4.48
C ILE A 168 -23.21 -41.28 -4.56
N ARG A 169 -22.81 -42.01 -3.52
CA ARG A 169 -23.04 -43.46 -3.43
C ARG A 169 -24.53 -43.76 -3.42
N ASP A 170 -25.32 -43.05 -2.61
CA ASP A 170 -26.76 -43.26 -2.54
C ASP A 170 -27.48 -42.91 -3.86
N GLU A 171 -27.04 -41.86 -4.57
CA GLU A 171 -27.53 -41.53 -5.92
C GLU A 171 -27.16 -42.64 -6.92
N TRP A 172 -25.92 -43.14 -6.87
CA TRP A 172 -25.44 -44.22 -7.73
C TRP A 172 -26.26 -45.50 -7.55
N GLU A 173 -26.48 -45.92 -6.30
CA GLU A 173 -27.26 -47.13 -5.99
C GLU A 173 -28.69 -47.03 -6.50
N LYS A 174 -29.34 -45.88 -6.32
CA LYS A 174 -30.72 -45.63 -6.82
C LYS A 174 -30.81 -45.67 -8.34
N GLU A 175 -29.87 -45.07 -9.05
CA GLU A 175 -29.87 -45.10 -10.52
C GLU A 175 -29.54 -46.48 -11.06
N LEU A 176 -28.62 -47.21 -10.42
CA LEU A 176 -28.31 -48.59 -10.77
C LEU A 176 -29.52 -49.51 -10.56
N GLU A 177 -30.24 -49.36 -9.45
CA GLU A 177 -31.47 -50.11 -9.17
C GLU A 177 -32.56 -49.83 -10.22
N ARG A 178 -32.72 -48.56 -10.63
CA ARG A 178 -33.65 -48.17 -11.70
C ARG A 178 -33.27 -48.77 -13.06
N LEU A 179 -31.98 -48.80 -13.38
CA LEU A 179 -31.46 -49.39 -14.62
C LEU A 179 -31.73 -50.90 -14.65
N THR A 180 -31.37 -51.61 -13.58
CA THR A 180 -31.62 -53.06 -13.43
C THR A 180 -33.11 -53.38 -13.49
N SER A 181 -33.95 -52.64 -12.76
CA SER A 181 -35.41 -52.82 -12.75
C SER A 181 -36.03 -52.62 -14.14
N ARG A 182 -35.51 -51.66 -14.93
CA ARG A 182 -35.96 -51.43 -16.30
C ARG A 182 -35.60 -52.61 -17.20
N PHE A 183 -34.38 -53.13 -17.07
CA PHE A 183 -33.91 -54.29 -17.83
C PHE A 183 -34.72 -55.56 -17.51
N GLU A 184 -34.98 -55.84 -16.23
CA GLU A 184 -35.79 -56.98 -15.80
C GLU A 184 -37.22 -56.94 -16.37
N ARG A 185 -37.85 -55.76 -16.39
CA ARG A 185 -39.17 -55.54 -17.00
C ARG A 185 -39.14 -55.76 -18.51
N GLU A 186 -38.10 -55.27 -19.20
CA GLU A 186 -37.97 -55.51 -20.64
C GLU A 186 -37.69 -56.99 -20.95
N MET A 187 -36.95 -57.70 -20.09
CA MET A 187 -36.66 -59.14 -20.26
C MET A 187 -37.89 -60.03 -20.07
N THR A 188 -38.83 -59.64 -19.20
CA THR A 188 -40.05 -60.41 -18.89
C THR A 188 -41.20 -60.21 -19.89
N SER A 189 -41.09 -59.24 -20.81
CA SER A 189 -42.05 -59.02 -21.90
C SER A 189 -42.07 -60.21 -22.90
N LYS A 190 -43.24 -60.81 -23.13
CA LYS A 190 -43.41 -62.11 -23.82
C LYS A 190 -42.98 -62.12 -25.30
N ARG A 191 -42.25 -63.21 -25.66
CA ARG A 191 -41.68 -63.60 -26.98
C ARG A 191 -40.51 -62.74 -27.47
N LYS A 192 -39.27 -63.19 -27.20
CA LYS A 192 -38.03 -62.64 -27.78
C LYS A 192 -37.18 -63.74 -28.41
N ARG A 193 -36.56 -63.42 -29.55
CA ARG A 193 -35.60 -64.30 -30.23
C ARG A 193 -34.24 -64.21 -29.53
N PRO A 194 -33.35 -65.21 -29.66
CA PRO A 194 -32.01 -65.16 -29.06
C PRO A 194 -31.17 -63.94 -29.46
N GLU A 195 -31.36 -63.43 -30.69
CA GLU A 195 -30.71 -62.21 -31.18
C GLU A 195 -31.18 -60.95 -30.44
N ASP A 196 -32.48 -60.84 -30.14
CA ASP A 196 -33.05 -59.71 -29.38
C ASP A 196 -32.44 -59.63 -27.98
N THR A 197 -32.26 -60.79 -27.33
CA THR A 197 -31.65 -60.89 -25.99
C THR A 197 -30.21 -60.38 -25.98
N LYS A 198 -29.40 -60.71 -26.99
CA LYS A 198 -28.02 -60.21 -27.13
C LYS A 198 -27.98 -58.69 -27.28
N VAL A 199 -28.87 -58.12 -28.11
CA VAL A 199 -28.96 -56.66 -28.32
C VAL A 199 -29.34 -55.95 -27.02
N LEU A 200 -30.28 -56.50 -26.26
CA LEU A 200 -30.70 -55.96 -24.95
C LEU A 200 -29.55 -55.97 -23.92
N THR A 201 -28.79 -57.06 -23.84
CA THR A 201 -27.63 -57.12 -22.92
C THR A 201 -26.54 -56.12 -23.29
N LEU A 202 -26.31 -55.92 -24.60
CA LEU A 202 -25.30 -54.98 -25.10
C LEU A 202 -25.73 -53.53 -24.82
N ARG A 203 -27.03 -53.23 -24.96
CA ARG A 203 -27.63 -51.95 -24.60
C ARG A 203 -27.51 -51.66 -23.09
N LEU A 204 -27.80 -52.64 -22.23
CA LEU A 204 -27.64 -52.49 -20.78
C LEU A 204 -26.19 -52.18 -20.41
N GLN A 205 -25.25 -52.88 -21.02
CA GLN A 205 -23.83 -52.63 -20.79
C GLN A 205 -23.45 -51.19 -21.16
N GLN A 206 -23.94 -50.70 -22.30
CA GLN A 206 -23.71 -49.32 -22.72
C GLN A 206 -24.38 -48.29 -21.80
N GLU A 207 -25.64 -48.53 -21.39
CA GLU A 207 -26.35 -47.64 -20.46
C GLU A 207 -25.69 -47.63 -19.07
N ARG A 208 -25.10 -48.75 -18.61
CA ARG A 208 -24.31 -48.83 -17.39
C ARG A 208 -23.01 -48.01 -17.51
N ASP A 209 -22.28 -48.16 -18.61
CA ASP A 209 -21.03 -47.43 -18.84
C ASP A 209 -21.29 -45.92 -19.00
N ASP A 210 -22.43 -45.54 -19.59
CA ASP A 210 -22.86 -44.15 -19.68
C ASP A 210 -23.32 -43.59 -18.33
N LEU A 211 -24.00 -44.40 -17.50
CA LEU A 211 -24.31 -44.04 -16.11
C LEU A 211 -23.02 -43.79 -15.31
N GLU A 212 -22.02 -44.66 -15.45
CA GLU A 212 -20.72 -44.51 -14.78
C GLU A 212 -20.02 -43.19 -15.15
N LYS A 213 -19.97 -42.88 -16.44
CA LYS A 213 -19.41 -41.60 -16.93
C LYS A 213 -20.17 -40.40 -16.39
N ASN A 214 -21.50 -40.43 -16.47
CA ASN A 214 -22.35 -39.32 -16.00
C ASN A 214 -22.20 -39.08 -14.49
N MET A 215 -22.16 -40.15 -13.70
CA MET A 215 -21.95 -40.06 -12.26
C MET A 215 -20.55 -39.56 -11.90
N THR A 216 -19.53 -39.96 -12.65
CA THR A 216 -18.15 -39.45 -12.48
C THR A 216 -18.07 -37.95 -12.76
N ILE A 217 -18.67 -37.49 -13.87
CA ILE A 217 -18.71 -36.06 -14.22
C ILE A 217 -19.47 -35.26 -13.15
N ARG A 218 -20.61 -35.79 -12.67
CA ARG A 218 -21.41 -35.14 -11.62
C ARG A 218 -20.63 -35.04 -10.31
N ARG A 219 -19.93 -36.11 -9.92
CA ARG A 219 -19.03 -36.12 -8.75
C ARG A 219 -17.97 -35.06 -8.86
N ASP A 220 -17.25 -35.00 -9.98
CA ASP A 220 -16.12 -34.10 -10.14
C ASP A 220 -16.59 -32.63 -10.13
N ARG A 221 -17.71 -32.32 -10.81
CA ARG A 221 -18.35 -30.98 -10.76
C ARG A 221 -18.80 -30.60 -9.35
N LYS A 222 -19.41 -31.53 -8.61
CA LYS A 222 -19.86 -31.29 -7.23
C LYS A 222 -18.67 -31.07 -6.30
N LYS A 223 -17.61 -31.86 -6.45
CA LYS A 223 -16.35 -31.73 -5.69
C LYS A 223 -15.67 -30.40 -5.95
N GLU A 224 -15.57 -29.98 -7.21
CA GLU A 224 -15.00 -28.68 -7.56
C GLU A 224 -15.82 -27.54 -6.95
N SER A 225 -17.15 -27.59 -7.07
CA SER A 225 -18.01 -26.55 -6.50
C SER A 225 -17.95 -26.49 -4.97
N LEU A 226 -17.88 -27.63 -4.29
CA LEU A 226 -17.75 -27.68 -2.84
C LEU A 226 -16.38 -27.15 -2.41
N THR A 227 -15.31 -27.60 -3.05
CA THR A 227 -13.94 -27.17 -2.77
C THR A 227 -13.81 -25.65 -2.90
N ARG A 228 -14.41 -25.06 -3.93
CA ARG A 228 -14.43 -23.60 -4.12
C ARG A 228 -15.15 -22.88 -2.98
N LYS A 229 -16.32 -23.37 -2.56
CA LYS A 229 -17.10 -22.77 -1.45
C LYS A 229 -16.36 -22.86 -0.13
N LEU A 230 -15.76 -24.01 0.18
CA LEU A 230 -14.96 -24.21 1.39
C LEU A 230 -13.76 -23.25 1.40
N LEU A 231 -13.02 -23.16 0.30
CA LEU A 231 -11.87 -22.24 0.20
C LEU A 231 -12.27 -20.77 0.40
N GLU A 232 -13.41 -20.35 -0.15
CA GLU A 232 -13.93 -19.00 0.05
C GLU A 232 -14.32 -18.72 1.51
N HIS A 233 -15.01 -19.67 2.14
CA HIS A 233 -15.37 -19.59 3.56
C HIS A 233 -14.13 -19.54 4.47
N GLU A 234 -13.14 -20.40 4.21
CA GLU A 234 -11.88 -20.41 4.94
C GLU A 234 -11.12 -19.09 4.81
N ARG A 235 -11.01 -18.55 3.59
CA ARG A 235 -10.38 -17.23 3.36
C ARG A 235 -11.09 -16.12 4.13
N ALA A 236 -12.43 -16.12 4.13
CA ALA A 236 -13.21 -15.13 4.85
C ALA A 236 -13.02 -15.24 6.37
N ALA A 237 -13.02 -16.47 6.91
CA ALA A 237 -12.83 -16.73 8.33
C ALA A 237 -11.39 -16.40 8.79
N THR A 238 -10.37 -16.73 8.01
CA THR A 238 -8.97 -16.33 8.28
C THR A 238 -8.83 -14.81 8.25
N ALA A 239 -9.41 -14.13 7.26
CA ALA A 239 -9.37 -12.66 7.20
C ALA A 239 -10.05 -11.99 8.40
N ALA A 240 -11.19 -12.53 8.85
CA ALA A 240 -11.88 -12.02 10.04
C ALA A 240 -11.07 -12.26 11.33
N LEU A 241 -10.39 -13.40 11.44
CA LEU A 241 -9.50 -13.68 12.57
C LEU A 241 -8.30 -12.72 12.59
N VAL A 242 -7.65 -12.49 11.45
CA VAL A 242 -6.54 -11.52 11.34
C VAL A 242 -7.00 -10.12 11.76
N GLU A 243 -8.18 -9.68 11.31
CA GLU A 243 -8.73 -8.37 11.72
C GLU A 243 -8.96 -8.27 13.23
N LYS A 244 -9.52 -9.33 13.84
CA LYS A 244 -9.72 -9.41 15.28
C LYS A 244 -8.38 -9.32 16.03
N GLN A 245 -7.40 -10.11 15.65
CA GLN A 245 -6.10 -10.15 16.29
C GLN A 245 -5.33 -8.83 16.15
N SER A 246 -5.37 -8.22 14.96
CA SER A 246 -4.77 -6.90 14.73
C SER A 246 -5.38 -5.84 15.65
N ARG A 247 -6.69 -5.86 15.85
CA ARG A 247 -7.37 -4.96 16.80
C ARG A 247 -6.93 -5.21 18.24
N GLU A 248 -6.93 -6.46 18.71
CA GLU A 248 -6.51 -6.79 20.09
C GLU A 248 -5.05 -6.38 20.35
N MET A 249 -4.17 -6.55 19.37
CA MET A 249 -2.76 -6.13 19.48
C MET A 249 -2.62 -4.61 19.55
N LEU A 250 -3.37 -3.88 18.71
CA LEU A 250 -3.39 -2.41 18.73
C LEU A 250 -3.98 -1.86 20.04
N GLU A 251 -5.03 -2.48 20.55
CA GLU A 251 -5.63 -2.14 21.85
C GLU A 251 -4.62 -2.29 22.98
N LEU A 252 -3.91 -3.41 23.05
CA LEU A 252 -2.84 -3.64 24.03
C LEU A 252 -1.76 -2.54 23.95
N ILE A 253 -1.26 -2.26 22.75
CA ILE A 253 -0.22 -1.25 22.53
C ILE A 253 -0.71 0.15 22.94
N ASN A 254 -1.94 0.51 22.57
CA ASN A 254 -2.53 1.81 22.90
C ASN A 254 -2.79 1.98 24.39
N GLU A 255 -3.29 0.94 25.06
CA GLU A 255 -3.53 0.95 26.50
C GLU A 255 -2.21 1.23 27.24
N LYS A 256 -1.16 0.48 26.90
CA LYS A 256 0.15 0.59 27.55
C LYS A 256 0.85 1.92 27.24
N ARG A 257 0.77 2.38 25.99
CA ARG A 257 1.24 3.70 25.58
C ARG A 257 0.51 4.81 26.33
N SER A 258 -0.82 4.75 26.44
CA SER A 258 -1.61 5.76 27.16
C SER A 258 -1.28 5.78 28.65
N ALA A 259 -1.13 4.61 29.28
CA ALA A 259 -0.73 4.49 30.68
C ALA A 259 0.67 5.08 30.94
N TYR A 260 1.63 4.81 30.04
CA TYR A 260 2.97 5.42 30.10
C TYR A 260 2.91 6.94 29.98
N MET A 261 2.17 7.47 28.99
CA MET A 261 2.02 8.93 28.80
C MET A 261 1.35 9.60 30.01
N MET A 262 0.34 8.98 30.61
CA MET A 262 -0.27 9.46 31.85
C MET A 262 0.75 9.48 33.00
N ALA A 263 1.51 8.40 33.17
CA ALA A 263 2.53 8.32 34.20
C ALA A 263 3.62 9.39 34.03
N GLU A 264 4.12 9.61 32.80
CA GLU A 264 5.14 10.61 32.49
C GLU A 264 4.62 12.05 32.70
N SER A 265 3.35 12.31 32.36
CA SER A 265 2.72 13.62 32.55
C SER A 265 2.57 14.03 34.02
N ILE A 266 2.55 13.07 34.96
CA ILE A 266 2.49 13.34 36.40
C ILE A 266 3.81 13.94 36.93
N TYR A 267 4.93 13.71 36.22
CA TYR A 267 6.27 14.15 36.63
C TYR A 267 6.77 15.41 35.90
N LEU A 268 5.98 15.99 34.99
CA LEU A 268 6.34 17.19 34.23
C LEU A 268 5.54 18.40 34.73
N GLU A 269 6.22 19.42 35.28
CA GLU A 269 5.65 20.76 35.48
C GLU A 269 5.24 21.38 34.13
N PRO A 270 4.21 22.26 34.09
CA PRO A 270 3.61 22.72 32.84
C PRO A 270 4.65 23.40 31.95
N PRO A 271 5.00 22.85 30.78
CA PRO A 271 5.97 23.48 29.90
C PRO A 271 5.30 24.70 29.26
N GLY A 272 5.98 25.86 29.34
CA GLY A 272 5.64 27.00 28.50
C GLY A 272 5.72 26.61 27.02
N LEU A 273 4.60 26.75 26.30
CA LEU A 273 4.51 26.87 24.83
C LEU A 273 5.26 25.81 23.98
N GLU A 274 5.49 24.60 24.47
CA GLU A 274 5.84 23.49 23.58
C GLU A 274 4.57 22.91 22.95
N GLU A 275 4.42 23.16 21.65
CA GLU A 275 3.32 22.72 20.79
C GLU A 275 3.20 21.18 20.84
N VAL A 276 2.28 20.68 21.70
CA VAL A 276 1.98 19.25 21.88
C VAL A 276 1.29 18.76 20.62
N THR A 277 2.02 18.02 19.80
CA THR A 277 1.43 17.31 18.66
C THR A 277 0.45 16.27 19.16
N ALA A 278 -0.74 16.25 18.57
CA ALA A 278 -1.80 15.33 18.97
C ALA A 278 -1.30 13.87 19.01
N PRO A 279 -1.65 13.09 20.03
CA PRO A 279 -1.23 11.69 20.15
C PRO A 279 -1.78 10.85 18.99
N TYR A 280 -1.10 9.75 18.68
CA TYR A 280 -1.58 8.79 17.69
C TYR A 280 -3.00 8.32 18.05
N PRO A 281 -3.94 8.29 17.10
CA PRO A 281 -5.35 8.06 17.42
C PRO A 281 -5.59 6.64 17.94
N SER A 282 -6.37 6.51 19.01
CA SER A 282 -6.65 5.22 19.62
C SER A 282 -7.51 4.30 18.72
N GLN A 283 -8.44 4.91 18.00
CA GLN A 283 -9.29 4.26 17.00
C GLN A 283 -8.85 4.67 15.58
N ALA A 284 -9.02 3.75 14.63
CA ALA A 284 -8.70 4.02 13.23
C ALA A 284 -9.56 5.19 12.69
N PRO A 285 -8.95 6.29 12.22
CA PRO A 285 -9.70 7.42 11.69
C PRO A 285 -10.46 7.06 10.41
N SER A 286 -11.55 7.78 10.11
CA SER A 286 -12.25 7.59 8.84
C SER A 286 -11.35 7.91 7.64
N PRO A 287 -11.50 7.21 6.51
CA PRO A 287 -10.74 7.49 5.29
C PRO A 287 -11.00 8.93 4.81
N ALA A 288 -9.92 9.65 4.49
CA ALA A 288 -9.97 10.99 3.94
C ALA A 288 -8.72 11.24 3.07
N PRO A 289 -8.83 12.09 2.02
CA PRO A 289 -7.66 12.47 1.23
C PRO A 289 -6.57 13.08 2.10
N PRO A 290 -5.28 12.71 1.89
CA PRO A 290 -4.19 13.24 2.67
C PRO A 290 -4.06 14.74 2.42
N ALA A 291 -3.94 15.52 3.50
CA ALA A 291 -3.73 16.96 3.40
C ALA A 291 -2.38 17.28 2.73
N LEU A 292 -1.35 16.46 2.97
CA LEU A 292 -0.02 16.65 2.43
C LEU A 292 0.31 15.61 1.37
N ALA A 293 0.87 16.06 0.25
CA ALA A 293 1.48 15.17 -0.73
C ALA A 293 2.69 14.42 -0.13
N LYS A 294 3.03 13.28 -0.72
CA LYS A 294 4.17 12.41 -0.34
C LYS A 294 5.49 13.20 -0.26
N TYR A 295 5.77 14.07 -1.23
CA TYR A 295 7.00 14.85 -1.28
C TYR A 295 7.16 15.87 -0.14
N HIS A 296 6.07 16.21 0.57
CA HIS A 296 6.14 17.04 1.77
C HIS A 296 6.47 16.24 3.05
N ILE A 297 6.29 14.92 3.01
CA ILE A 297 6.74 14.04 4.10
C ILE A 297 8.25 13.88 4.02
N TYR A 298 8.74 13.43 2.87
CA TYR A 298 10.16 13.22 2.60
C TYR A 298 10.45 13.56 1.13
N SER A 299 11.64 14.07 0.86
CA SER A 299 12.06 14.50 -0.48
C SER A 299 12.71 13.37 -1.28
N HIS A 300 13.48 12.50 -0.62
CA HIS A 300 14.17 11.38 -1.26
C HIS A 300 14.15 10.12 -0.39
N PRO A 301 14.01 8.91 -0.97
CA PRO A 301 14.06 7.65 -0.20
C PRO A 301 15.34 7.44 0.62
N ASN A 302 16.43 8.14 0.27
CA ASN A 302 17.72 8.05 0.94
C ASN A 302 17.69 8.64 2.37
N GLU A 303 16.67 9.44 2.70
CA GLU A 303 16.43 9.90 4.07
C GLU A 303 16.20 8.71 5.02
N PHE A 304 15.70 7.58 4.50
CA PHE A 304 15.48 6.35 5.26
C PHE A 304 16.66 5.38 5.21
N ALA A 305 17.83 5.75 4.65
CA ALA A 305 18.94 4.82 4.42
C ALA A 305 19.35 4.03 5.68
N TYR A 306 19.46 4.72 6.82
CA TYR A 306 19.79 4.09 8.11
C TYR A 306 18.76 3.04 8.54
N ILE A 307 17.47 3.38 8.42
CA ILE A 307 16.37 2.50 8.81
C ILE A 307 16.21 1.34 7.81
N ASP A 308 16.45 1.60 6.53
CA ASP A 308 16.46 0.58 5.48
C ASP A 308 17.60 -0.43 5.70
N GLU A 309 18.78 0.01 6.15
CA GLU A 309 19.89 -0.88 6.52
C GLU A 309 19.51 -1.82 7.68
N ILE A 310 18.78 -1.32 8.69
CA ILE A 310 18.26 -2.16 9.78
C ILE A 310 17.33 -3.24 9.20
N ALA A 311 16.39 -2.85 8.34
CA ALA A 311 15.45 -3.79 7.72
C ALA A 311 16.19 -4.87 6.91
N ILE A 312 17.22 -4.49 6.16
CA ILE A 312 18.05 -5.39 5.36
C ILE A 312 18.84 -6.34 6.27
N SER A 313 19.45 -5.84 7.34
CA SER A 313 20.20 -6.66 8.30
C SER A 313 19.29 -7.68 8.99
N VAL A 314 18.14 -7.23 9.51
CA VAL A 314 17.15 -8.12 10.13
C VAL A 314 16.65 -9.15 9.11
N ALA A 315 16.48 -8.78 7.84
CA ALA A 315 16.05 -9.72 6.82
C ALA A 315 17.05 -10.86 6.51
N GLN A 316 18.30 -10.80 6.99
CA GLN A 316 19.27 -11.90 6.85
C GLN A 316 19.07 -13.00 7.89
N GLU A 317 18.34 -12.73 8.97
CA GLU A 317 18.04 -13.68 10.03
C GLU A 317 16.66 -14.34 9.84
N ASP A 318 16.47 -15.49 10.51
CA ASP A 318 15.19 -16.21 10.57
C ASP A 318 14.41 -15.83 11.83
N GLN A 319 13.45 -14.93 11.68
CA GLN A 319 12.60 -14.51 12.81
C GLN A 319 11.49 -15.52 13.09
N LYS A 320 11.45 -15.97 14.36
CA LYS A 320 10.52 -17.00 14.83
C LYS A 320 9.15 -16.48 15.22
N THR A 321 9.06 -15.22 15.67
CA THR A 321 7.82 -14.60 16.15
C THR A 321 7.62 -13.21 15.52
N PHE A 322 6.38 -12.75 15.44
CA PHE A 322 6.06 -11.40 15.00
C PHE A 322 6.54 -10.36 16.03
N THR A 323 6.43 -10.66 17.33
CA THR A 323 6.92 -9.77 18.40
C THR A 323 8.43 -9.52 18.27
N ASP A 324 9.23 -10.59 18.09
CA ASP A 324 10.68 -10.45 17.95
C ASP A 324 11.04 -9.66 16.69
N LEU A 325 10.43 -10.02 15.56
CA LEU A 325 10.67 -9.34 14.29
C LEU A 325 10.36 -7.84 14.40
N VAL A 326 9.16 -7.49 14.87
CA VAL A 326 8.75 -6.08 14.89
C VAL A 326 9.60 -5.28 15.86
N ARG A 327 9.94 -5.81 17.04
CA ARG A 327 10.82 -5.11 17.99
C ARG A 327 12.20 -4.85 17.40
N GLN A 328 12.78 -5.81 16.67
CA GLN A 328 14.05 -5.61 15.95
C GLN A 328 13.95 -4.52 14.86
N LEU A 329 12.84 -4.48 14.12
CA LEU A 329 12.62 -3.48 13.07
C LEU A 329 12.38 -2.08 13.65
N VAL A 330 11.46 -1.95 14.61
CA VAL A 330 10.95 -0.63 15.03
C VAL A 330 11.65 -0.04 16.25
N GLY A 331 12.53 -0.79 16.93
CA GLY A 331 13.19 -0.35 18.15
C GLY A 331 14.06 0.90 18.01
N ARG A 332 14.49 1.23 16.77
CA ARG A 332 15.29 2.42 16.45
C ARG A 332 14.52 3.50 15.67
N CYS A 333 13.23 3.29 15.42
CA CYS A 333 12.39 4.27 14.71
C CYS A 333 11.97 5.40 15.66
N GLY A 334 12.12 6.64 15.23
CA GLY A 334 11.66 7.85 15.92
C GLY A 334 10.29 8.37 15.46
N SER A 335 9.73 7.80 14.39
CA SER A 335 8.43 8.19 13.85
C SER A 335 7.62 7.02 13.28
N ASP A 336 6.30 7.17 13.20
CA ASP A 336 5.42 6.17 12.57
C ASP A 336 5.73 5.92 11.09
N ILE A 337 6.26 6.93 10.40
CA ILE A 337 6.69 6.81 9.00
C ILE A 337 7.88 5.84 8.92
N GLU A 338 8.87 6.01 9.79
CA GLU A 338 10.03 5.12 9.86
C GLU A 338 9.62 3.69 10.23
N LYS A 339 8.67 3.51 11.17
CA LYS A 339 8.12 2.18 11.48
C LYS A 339 7.50 1.53 10.23
N ALA A 340 6.61 2.25 9.53
CA ALA A 340 5.98 1.77 8.32
C ALA A 340 7.01 1.48 7.22
N ARG A 341 8.03 2.33 7.10
CA ARG A 341 9.13 2.20 6.15
C ARG A 341 9.96 0.95 6.40
N THR A 342 10.37 0.72 7.65
CA THR A 342 11.18 -0.45 8.02
C THR A 342 10.45 -1.76 7.70
N ILE A 343 9.15 -1.82 8.03
CA ILE A 343 8.28 -2.96 7.73
C ILE A 343 8.19 -3.17 6.21
N PHE A 344 7.89 -2.10 5.46
CA PHE A 344 7.82 -2.16 4.00
C PHE A 344 9.15 -2.64 3.40
N ARG A 345 10.28 -2.11 3.88
CA ARG A 345 11.61 -2.47 3.41
C ARG A 345 11.97 -3.92 3.72
N TRP A 346 11.64 -4.40 4.92
CA TRP A 346 11.86 -5.79 5.31
C TRP A 346 11.08 -6.76 4.42
N ILE A 347 9.82 -6.45 4.09
CA ILE A 347 9.04 -7.27 3.16
C ILE A 347 9.65 -7.22 1.75
N THR A 348 9.96 -6.02 1.26
CA THR A 348 10.45 -5.79 -0.11
C THR A 348 11.90 -6.15 -0.33
N VAL A 349 12.63 -6.64 0.67
CA VAL A 349 13.96 -7.24 0.51
C VAL A 349 13.94 -8.77 0.48
N LYS A 350 12.86 -9.39 0.95
CA LYS A 350 12.69 -10.85 0.94
C LYS A 350 12.37 -11.31 -0.48
N ASN A 351 13.37 -11.85 -1.18
CA ASN A 351 13.19 -12.41 -2.52
C ASN A 351 12.59 -13.83 -2.47
N LEU A 352 11.26 -13.93 -2.57
CA LEU A 352 10.55 -15.21 -2.53
C LEU A 352 10.93 -16.18 -3.67
N ASN A 353 11.45 -15.66 -4.80
CA ASN A 353 11.89 -16.51 -5.91
C ASN A 353 13.16 -17.30 -5.56
N THR A 354 14.05 -16.72 -4.75
CA THR A 354 15.33 -17.34 -4.36
C THR A 354 15.26 -18.03 -3.00
N MET A 355 14.37 -17.57 -2.11
CA MET A 355 14.24 -18.13 -0.76
C MET A 355 13.79 -19.59 -0.81
N GLN A 356 14.45 -20.43 -0.03
CA GLN A 356 14.03 -21.79 0.27
C GLN A 356 13.39 -21.80 1.65
N PHE A 357 12.31 -22.55 1.81
CA PHE A 357 11.59 -22.67 3.07
C PHE A 357 11.58 -24.14 3.47
N ASP A 358 11.84 -24.41 4.75
CA ASP A 358 11.68 -25.74 5.33
C ASP A 358 10.21 -26.20 5.19
N GLU A 359 10.01 -27.49 4.94
CA GLU A 359 8.69 -28.13 4.91
C GLU A 359 8.03 -28.14 6.30
N ASN A 360 8.83 -28.19 7.37
CA ASN A 360 8.37 -28.16 8.76
C ASN A 360 8.15 -26.74 9.29
N LEU A 361 8.31 -25.72 8.44
CA LEU A 361 8.11 -24.34 8.84
C LEU A 361 6.64 -24.10 9.19
N ARG A 362 6.41 -23.58 10.40
CA ARG A 362 5.05 -23.28 10.85
C ARG A 362 4.50 -22.05 10.12
N GLY A 363 3.24 -22.14 9.69
CA GLY A 363 2.56 -21.11 8.89
C GLY A 363 2.24 -19.82 9.64
N ASP A 364 2.16 -19.89 10.97
CA ASP A 364 1.82 -18.79 11.91
C ASP A 364 3.03 -17.92 12.28
N THR A 365 4.16 -18.07 11.58
CA THR A 365 5.37 -17.26 11.78
C THR A 365 5.54 -16.26 10.64
N PRO A 366 6.34 -15.18 10.80
CA PRO A 366 6.66 -14.29 9.68
C PRO A 366 7.22 -15.06 8.46
N MET A 367 8.08 -16.06 8.70
CA MET A 367 8.63 -16.90 7.64
C MET A 367 7.56 -17.82 7.05
N GLY A 368 6.64 -18.33 7.88
CA GLY A 368 5.47 -19.10 7.46
C GLY A 368 4.56 -18.34 6.52
N LEU A 369 4.28 -17.07 6.81
CA LEU A 369 3.51 -16.20 5.92
C LEU A 369 4.25 -15.92 4.61
N LEU A 370 5.57 -15.68 4.64
CA LEU A 370 6.37 -15.55 3.41
C LEU A 370 6.34 -16.83 2.55
N ARG A 371 6.43 -18.01 3.19
CA ARG A 371 6.24 -19.31 2.51
C ARG A 371 4.83 -19.40 1.93
N GLY A 372 3.82 -18.98 2.67
CA GLY A 372 2.43 -18.96 2.20
C GLY A 372 2.23 -18.05 1.00
N ILE A 373 2.87 -16.87 0.97
CA ILE A 373 2.84 -15.95 -0.16
C ILE A 373 3.48 -16.59 -1.39
N LYS A 374 4.64 -17.24 -1.22
CA LYS A 374 5.33 -17.96 -2.32
C LYS A 374 4.44 -19.02 -2.97
N HIS A 375 3.62 -19.73 -2.19
CA HIS A 375 2.74 -20.79 -2.67
C HIS A 375 1.29 -20.35 -2.88
N GLY A 376 0.98 -19.07 -2.75
CA GLY A 376 -0.35 -18.50 -3.03
C GLY A 376 -1.43 -18.79 -1.98
N THR A 377 -1.06 -19.20 -0.76
CA THR A 377 -2.00 -19.39 0.35
C THR A 377 -2.15 -18.14 1.20
N GLU A 378 -1.14 -17.28 1.23
CA GLU A 378 -1.11 -16.02 1.97
C GLU A 378 -0.83 -14.84 1.03
N SER A 379 -0.91 -13.62 1.53
CA SER A 379 -0.72 -12.43 0.72
C SER A 379 0.13 -11.36 1.43
N TYR A 380 0.83 -10.56 0.62
CA TYR A 380 1.65 -9.46 1.12
C TYR A 380 0.87 -8.45 1.96
N HIS A 381 -0.40 -8.18 1.62
CA HIS A 381 -1.20 -7.18 2.32
C HIS A 381 -1.66 -7.66 3.71
N VAL A 382 -1.84 -8.97 3.88
CA VAL A 382 -2.09 -9.59 5.20
C VAL A 382 -0.82 -9.51 6.06
N LEU A 383 0.34 -9.85 5.50
CA LEU A 383 1.62 -9.77 6.21
C LEU A 383 1.92 -8.33 6.67
N PHE A 384 1.79 -7.35 5.77
CA PHE A 384 2.04 -5.94 6.10
C PHE A 384 1.07 -5.44 7.19
N LYS A 385 -0.23 -5.73 7.07
CA LYS A 385 -1.22 -5.37 8.11
C LYS A 385 -0.87 -5.98 9.46
N ARG A 386 -0.50 -7.27 9.49
CA ARG A 386 -0.12 -7.97 10.72
C ARG A 386 1.10 -7.31 11.36
N LEU A 387 2.16 -7.03 10.60
CA LEU A 387 3.35 -6.33 11.11
C LEU A 387 3.04 -4.92 11.62
N CYS A 388 2.21 -4.15 10.90
CA CYS A 388 1.75 -2.84 11.35
C CYS A 388 1.03 -2.91 12.69
N SER A 389 0.16 -3.91 12.90
CA SER A 389 -0.57 -4.06 14.18
C SER A 389 0.36 -4.32 15.36
N TYR A 390 1.44 -5.10 15.17
CA TYR A 390 2.47 -5.34 16.18
C TYR A 390 3.35 -4.11 16.44
N ALA A 391 3.43 -3.18 15.46
CA ALA A 391 4.17 -1.93 15.56
C ALA A 391 3.31 -0.77 16.11
N GLY A 392 2.04 -1.01 16.43
CA GLY A 392 1.14 0.02 16.93
C GLY A 392 0.56 0.95 15.86
N LEU A 393 0.57 0.53 14.59
CA LEU A 393 0.09 1.30 13.44
C LEU A 393 -1.26 0.79 12.93
N HIS A 394 -2.21 1.70 12.76
CA HIS A 394 -3.47 1.40 12.07
C HIS A 394 -3.18 1.10 10.61
N CYS A 395 -3.57 -0.10 10.18
CA CYS A 395 -3.46 -0.54 8.80
C CYS A 395 -4.72 -1.30 8.37
N VAL A 396 -5.21 -1.00 7.17
CA VAL A 396 -6.38 -1.63 6.57
C VAL A 396 -6.02 -2.26 5.23
N VAL A 397 -6.78 -3.28 4.83
CA VAL A 397 -6.70 -3.89 3.50
C VAL A 397 -7.81 -3.33 2.64
N ILE A 398 -7.45 -2.75 1.51
CA ILE A 398 -8.38 -2.19 0.52
C ILE A 398 -8.51 -3.18 -0.62
N LYS A 399 -9.75 -3.50 -0.98
CA LYS A 399 -10.07 -4.37 -2.11
C LYS A 399 -10.45 -3.52 -3.31
N GLY A 400 -9.96 -3.92 -4.48
CA GLY A 400 -10.06 -3.09 -5.67
C GLY A 400 -9.80 -3.85 -6.97
N TYR A 401 -9.61 -3.07 -8.02
CA TYR A 401 -9.06 -3.49 -9.29
C TYR A 401 -7.67 -2.89 -9.48
N SER A 402 -6.80 -3.57 -10.21
CA SER A 402 -5.53 -3.00 -10.64
C SER A 402 -5.23 -3.29 -12.10
N LYS A 403 -4.53 -2.39 -12.78
CA LYS A 403 -4.00 -2.60 -14.14
C LYS A 403 -2.77 -3.50 -14.10
N SER A 404 -2.94 -4.73 -13.63
CA SER A 404 -1.88 -5.74 -13.50
C SER A 404 -1.45 -6.30 -14.85
N ALA A 405 -0.48 -7.22 -14.84
CA ALA A 405 -0.04 -7.92 -16.05
C ALA A 405 -1.22 -8.48 -16.85
N GLY A 406 -1.24 -8.20 -18.16
CA GLY A 406 -2.33 -8.60 -19.07
C GLY A 406 -3.43 -7.55 -19.25
N TYR A 407 -3.44 -6.44 -18.49
CA TYR A 407 -4.34 -5.32 -18.77
C TYR A 407 -3.96 -4.62 -20.08
N GLN A 408 -4.95 -4.31 -20.91
CA GLN A 408 -4.79 -3.53 -22.13
C GLN A 408 -5.59 -2.23 -22.01
N PRO A 409 -5.01 -1.07 -22.40
CA PRO A 409 -5.74 0.20 -22.39
C PRO A 409 -7.07 0.09 -23.15
N GLY A 410 -8.17 0.51 -22.52
CA GLY A 410 -9.52 0.43 -23.08
C GLY A 410 -10.32 -0.79 -22.63
N VAL A 411 -9.70 -1.79 -21.97
CA VAL A 411 -10.42 -2.91 -21.36
C VAL A 411 -11.12 -2.46 -20.06
N SER A 412 -12.41 -2.73 -19.97
CA SER A 412 -13.25 -2.52 -18.78
C SER A 412 -13.01 -3.59 -17.71
N PHE A 413 -13.20 -3.22 -16.45
CA PHE A 413 -13.17 -4.15 -15.31
C PHE A 413 -14.52 -4.85 -15.15
N GLU A 414 -14.84 -5.81 -16.02
CA GLU A 414 -16.16 -6.48 -16.03
C GLU A 414 -16.25 -7.71 -15.12
N ASP A 415 -15.11 -8.31 -14.76
CA ASP A 415 -15.06 -9.56 -14.02
C ASP A 415 -13.94 -9.57 -12.96
N ASN A 416 -13.64 -10.75 -12.42
CA ASN A 416 -12.67 -10.92 -11.35
C ASN A 416 -11.19 -11.00 -11.81
N ARG A 417 -10.88 -10.90 -13.11
CA ARG A 417 -9.50 -11.08 -13.64
C ARG A 417 -8.49 -10.08 -13.09
N PHE A 418 -8.94 -8.86 -12.79
CA PHE A 418 -8.08 -7.76 -12.33
C PHE A 418 -8.30 -7.41 -10.86
N ARG A 419 -8.97 -8.28 -10.09
CA ARG A 419 -9.16 -8.09 -8.65
C ARG A 419 -7.80 -8.06 -7.96
N ASN A 420 -7.61 -7.06 -7.11
CA ASN A 420 -6.40 -6.91 -6.33
C ASN A 420 -6.72 -6.33 -4.94
N SER A 421 -5.72 -6.35 -4.07
CA SER A 421 -5.80 -5.75 -2.74
C SER A 421 -4.45 -5.14 -2.36
N TRP A 422 -4.51 -4.03 -1.64
CA TRP A 422 -3.36 -3.27 -1.14
C TRP A 422 -3.66 -2.76 0.26
N ASN A 423 -2.70 -2.08 0.88
CA ASN A 423 -2.88 -1.52 2.21
C ASN A 423 -3.05 -0.01 2.16
N ALA A 424 -3.76 0.51 3.17
CA ALA A 424 -3.53 1.88 3.63
C ALA A 424 -3.06 1.83 5.08
N VAL A 425 -2.06 2.65 5.41
CA VAL A 425 -1.51 2.81 6.75
C VAL A 425 -1.71 4.25 7.21
N TYR A 426 -2.09 4.46 8.47
CA TYR A 426 -2.28 5.79 9.02
C TYR A 426 -0.96 6.32 9.59
N VAL A 427 -0.33 7.24 8.86
CA VAL A 427 0.94 7.90 9.20
C VAL A 427 0.92 9.34 8.68
N ALA A 428 1.73 10.23 9.25
CA ALA A 428 1.72 11.65 8.87
C ALA A 428 0.33 12.30 8.95
N GLY A 429 -0.47 11.91 9.95
CA GLY A 429 -1.82 12.42 10.17
C GLY A 429 -2.85 12.07 9.07
N ALA A 430 -2.55 11.11 8.19
CA ALA A 430 -3.46 10.73 7.11
C ALA A 430 -3.32 9.24 6.73
N TRP A 431 -4.32 8.71 6.04
CA TRP A 431 -4.21 7.41 5.39
C TRP A 431 -3.32 7.49 4.15
N ARG A 432 -2.36 6.57 4.03
CA ARG A 432 -1.38 6.51 2.94
C ARG A 432 -1.34 5.12 2.32
N PHE A 433 -1.34 5.05 0.99
CA PHE A 433 -1.34 3.77 0.29
C PHE A 433 0.03 3.10 0.32
N VAL A 434 0.03 1.78 0.51
CA VAL A 434 1.21 0.93 0.46
C VAL A 434 0.89 -0.33 -0.33
N GLN A 435 1.74 -0.69 -1.31
CA GLN A 435 1.59 -1.92 -2.09
C GLN A 435 2.90 -2.73 -2.09
N CYS A 436 3.04 -3.61 -1.10
CA CYS A 436 4.24 -4.43 -0.91
C CYS A 436 4.53 -5.38 -2.07
N ASN A 437 3.50 -5.96 -2.71
CA ASN A 437 3.71 -6.91 -3.81
C ASN A 437 4.37 -6.25 -5.04
N TRP A 438 4.01 -4.99 -5.31
CA TRP A 438 4.59 -4.23 -6.42
C TRP A 438 5.92 -3.60 -6.04
N GLY A 439 6.05 -3.11 -4.81
CA GLY A 439 7.33 -2.64 -4.27
C GLY A 439 8.41 -3.72 -4.19
N ALA A 440 8.02 -5.00 -4.02
CA ALA A 440 8.92 -6.16 -4.00
C ALA A 440 9.19 -6.76 -5.39
N ARG A 441 8.48 -6.32 -6.43
CA ARG A 441 8.62 -6.88 -7.78
C ARG A 441 9.93 -6.42 -8.39
N HIS A 442 10.65 -7.36 -8.98
CA HIS A 442 11.83 -7.05 -9.79
C HIS A 442 11.43 -6.10 -10.92
N LEU A 443 12.12 -4.96 -11.02
CA LEU A 443 12.14 -4.16 -12.24
C LEU A 443 12.87 -4.99 -13.31
N VAL A 444 12.14 -5.91 -13.94
CA VAL A 444 12.53 -6.42 -15.27
C VAL A 444 12.44 -5.21 -16.19
N ASN A 445 13.57 -4.84 -16.80
CA ASN A 445 13.56 -3.90 -17.92
C ASN A 445 12.55 -4.40 -18.95
N ALA A 446 11.38 -3.76 -19.01
CA ALA A 446 10.26 -4.16 -19.84
C ALA A 446 10.49 -3.89 -21.34
N LYS A 447 11.72 -4.11 -21.84
CA LYS A 447 12.12 -3.82 -23.22
C LYS A 447 12.83 -4.95 -23.95
N GLU A 448 12.99 -6.12 -23.36
CA GLU A 448 13.43 -7.29 -24.13
C GLU A 448 12.31 -8.32 -24.18
N VAL A 449 11.44 -8.20 -25.19
CA VAL A 449 10.79 -9.38 -25.74
C VAL A 449 11.93 -10.32 -26.15
N PRO A 450 12.05 -11.54 -25.60
CA PRO A 450 13.13 -12.44 -26.01
C PRO A 450 12.98 -12.71 -27.51
N LYS A 451 13.89 -12.16 -28.31
CA LYS A 451 14.01 -12.59 -29.70
C LYS A 451 14.45 -14.05 -29.67
N ALA A 452 13.63 -14.93 -30.23
CA ALA A 452 13.95 -16.34 -30.38
C ALA A 452 15.33 -16.47 -31.06
N GLY A 453 16.33 -16.96 -30.32
CA GLY A 453 17.69 -17.22 -30.83
C GLY A 453 18.83 -16.45 -30.18
N ALA A 454 18.59 -15.52 -29.25
CA ALA A 454 19.68 -14.90 -28.50
C ALA A 454 20.22 -15.85 -27.41
N LYS A 455 21.51 -16.19 -27.49
CA LYS A 455 22.20 -16.98 -26.45
C LYS A 455 22.11 -16.22 -25.12
N LEU A 456 21.64 -16.91 -24.09
CA LEU A 456 21.49 -16.42 -22.73
C LEU A 456 22.87 -15.97 -22.20
N ALA A 457 23.14 -14.67 -22.26
CA ALA A 457 24.30 -14.08 -21.60
C ALA A 457 24.09 -14.29 -20.09
N LYS A 458 25.03 -15.00 -19.45
CA LYS A 458 24.95 -15.49 -18.07
C LYS A 458 25.17 -14.39 -17.02
N THR A 459 24.72 -13.17 -17.30
CA THR A 459 24.80 -12.00 -16.43
C THR A 459 23.57 -11.12 -16.62
N ASP A 460 22.39 -11.72 -16.59
CA ASP A 460 21.16 -10.93 -16.39
C ASP A 460 21.08 -10.59 -14.90
N SER A 461 21.83 -9.56 -14.53
CA SER A 461 21.79 -8.94 -13.21
C SER A 461 20.39 -8.34 -13.04
N LEU A 462 19.42 -9.16 -12.62
CA LEU A 462 18.23 -8.71 -11.92
C LEU A 462 18.70 -7.84 -10.75
N ARG A 463 18.88 -6.53 -10.98
CA ARG A 463 19.20 -5.60 -9.92
C ARG A 463 17.96 -5.57 -9.03
N TYR A 464 18.14 -6.05 -7.81
CA TYR A 464 17.11 -6.01 -6.79
C TYR A 464 16.97 -4.57 -6.32
N GLU A 465 16.22 -3.78 -7.09
CA GLU A 465 15.86 -2.41 -6.77
C GLU A 465 14.37 -2.42 -6.41
N TYR A 466 14.06 -2.02 -5.18
CA TYR A 466 12.68 -1.90 -4.72
C TYR A 466 12.08 -0.62 -5.31
N ASP A 467 10.79 -0.64 -5.58
CA ASP A 467 10.11 0.53 -6.13
C ASP A 467 9.45 1.35 -5.01
N ASP A 468 10.08 2.47 -4.66
CA ASP A 468 9.59 3.43 -3.66
C ASP A 468 8.23 4.04 -4.05
N HIS A 469 7.86 4.03 -5.33
CA HIS A 469 6.57 4.55 -5.78
C HIS A 469 5.42 3.97 -4.96
N TYR A 470 5.48 2.67 -4.64
CA TYR A 470 4.45 1.94 -3.89
C TYR A 470 4.49 2.10 -2.37
N PHE A 471 5.35 3.00 -1.85
CA PHE A 471 5.37 3.41 -0.45
C PHE A 471 4.79 4.82 -0.31
N LEU A 472 3.70 4.94 0.45
CA LEU A 472 2.98 6.18 0.73
C LEU A 472 2.53 6.98 -0.51
N THR A 473 2.19 6.27 -1.60
CA THR A 473 1.79 6.87 -2.88
C THR A 473 0.60 7.81 -2.71
N ASP A 474 0.67 8.99 -3.33
CA ASP A 474 -0.46 9.92 -3.29
C ASP A 474 -1.65 9.38 -4.10
N PRO A 475 -2.91 9.56 -3.62
CA PRO A 475 -4.10 9.02 -4.29
C PRO A 475 -4.22 9.43 -5.76
N ARG A 476 -3.80 10.65 -6.10
CA ARG A 476 -3.84 11.21 -7.47
C ARG A 476 -2.92 10.47 -8.44
N GLU A 477 -1.89 9.81 -7.94
CA GLU A 477 -0.98 8.99 -8.73
C GLU A 477 -1.41 7.52 -8.68
N PHE A 478 -1.75 7.04 -7.48
CA PHE A 478 -2.13 5.64 -7.24
C PHE A 478 -3.36 5.22 -8.05
N ILE A 479 -4.33 6.12 -8.25
CA ILE A 479 -5.58 5.86 -9.02
C ILE A 479 -5.33 5.47 -10.48
N TYR A 480 -4.18 5.85 -11.06
CA TYR A 480 -3.86 5.47 -12.43
C TYR A 480 -3.65 3.96 -12.59
N GLU A 481 -3.30 3.27 -11.51
CA GLU A 481 -3.04 1.83 -11.51
C GLU A 481 -4.02 1.03 -10.66
N PHE A 482 -4.53 1.60 -9.56
CA PHE A 482 -5.37 0.92 -8.58
C PHE A 482 -6.68 1.65 -8.35
N PHE A 483 -7.81 0.96 -8.55
CA PHE A 483 -9.15 1.50 -8.34
C PHE A 483 -9.85 0.80 -7.17
N PRO A 484 -10.08 1.47 -6.04
CA PRO A 484 -10.77 0.91 -4.88
C PRO A 484 -12.25 0.57 -5.17
N LEU A 485 -12.77 -0.50 -4.57
CA LEU A 485 -14.21 -0.83 -4.66
C LEU A 485 -15.08 0.02 -3.75
N GLN A 486 -14.54 0.32 -2.57
CA GLN A 486 -15.21 1.04 -1.51
C GLN A 486 -15.15 2.53 -1.82
N SER A 487 -16.32 3.19 -1.87
CA SER A 487 -16.43 4.60 -2.26
C SER A 487 -15.66 5.55 -1.34
N GLU A 488 -15.52 5.20 -0.06
CA GLU A 488 -14.76 5.98 0.91
C GLU A 488 -13.24 5.97 0.64
N TRP A 489 -12.76 5.04 -0.19
CA TRP A 489 -11.35 4.94 -0.59
C TRP A 489 -11.05 5.46 -2.00
N GLN A 490 -12.08 5.79 -2.79
CA GLN A 490 -11.99 6.38 -4.13
C GLN A 490 -11.75 7.88 -4.04
#